data_AF-A0A540WWR1-F1
#
_entry.id   AF-A0A540WWR1-F1
#
_cell.length_a   1.000
_cell.length_b   1.000
_cell.length_c   1.000
_cell.angle_alpha   90.00
_cell.angle_beta   90.00
_cell.angle_gamma   90.00
#
_symmetry.space_group_name_H-M   'P 1'
#
loop_
_entity.id
_entity.type
_entity.pdbx_description
1 polymer ?
#
loop_
_entity_poly.entity_id
_entity_poly.type
_entity_poly.pdbx_seq_one_letter_code
_entity_poly.pdbx_strand_id
1 'polypeptide(L)'
;MSETKKPRSEKQKPPSEQPMPPSEKKEKPRNYKSVSMRIRTVELEVMKAAAEALSAEASGPSDEMVKVDVSQLVYTAAMEQARELGFTATAFKADRTIKASKVWPYVPERSKDGGSLHGQTTISIHPLYLRTIQQAAQSVLTKDGEPVPLVLFLVGSTMWFIACRQRIDKRNRALQAIKLPSDFYYD
;
A
#
# COMPACT_ATOMS: atom_id res chain seq x y z
N MET A 1 61.69 34.35 63.63
CA MET A 1 61.10 33.09 63.13
C MET A 1 60.09 33.44 62.06
N SER A 2 59.97 32.84 60.88
CA SER A 2 60.82 32.03 60.00
C SER A 2 60.07 32.09 58.67
N GLU A 3 60.80 32.19 57.56
CA GLU A 3 60.25 32.27 56.20
C GLU A 3 59.32 31.10 55.87
N THR A 4 58.31 31.32 55.02
CA THR A 4 57.93 30.28 54.04
C THR A 4 57.24 30.87 52.81
N LYS A 5 58.00 30.95 51.71
CA LYS A 5 57.48 31.00 50.32
C LYS A 5 56.76 29.69 49.99
N LYS A 6 55.62 29.75 49.31
CA LYS A 6 55.02 28.62 48.56
C LYS A 6 54.05 29.13 47.47
N PRO A 7 53.70 28.32 46.46
CA PRO A 7 54.07 28.61 45.06
C PRO A 7 52.87 28.87 44.14
N ARG A 8 53.22 29.34 42.94
CA ARG A 8 52.37 29.59 41.77
C ARG A 8 51.71 28.29 41.28
N SER A 9 50.39 28.21 41.34
CA SER A 9 49.62 27.12 40.73
C SER A 9 49.22 27.47 39.29
N GLU A 10 49.59 26.55 38.42
CA GLU A 10 49.44 26.49 36.98
C GLU A 10 47.96 26.40 36.57
N LYS A 11 47.52 27.21 35.60
CA LYS A 11 46.17 27.16 35.05
C LYS A 11 45.99 25.86 34.26
N GLN A 12 45.18 24.94 34.77
CA GLN A 12 44.70 23.79 34.00
C GLN A 12 43.80 24.26 32.85
N LYS A 13 44.16 23.84 31.63
CA LYS A 13 43.38 23.99 30.41
C LYS A 13 42.17 23.03 30.49
N PRO A 14 40.93 23.45 30.17
CA PRO A 14 39.79 22.56 30.20
C PRO A 14 39.94 21.43 29.16
N PRO A 15 39.47 20.20 29.47
CA PRO A 15 39.56 19.08 28.56
C PRO A 15 38.70 19.33 27.32
N SER A 16 39.32 19.09 26.18
CA SER A 16 38.79 19.11 24.82
C SER A 16 37.45 18.37 24.69
N GLU A 17 36.45 19.06 24.13
CA GLU A 17 35.18 18.49 23.69
C GLU A 17 35.43 17.31 22.75
N GLN A 18 35.09 16.11 23.20
CA GLN A 18 34.93 14.98 22.30
C GLN A 18 33.60 15.15 21.55
N PRO A 19 33.58 15.08 20.21
CA PRO A 19 32.33 15.11 19.46
C PRO A 19 31.50 13.87 19.81
N MET A 20 30.29 14.09 20.32
CA MET A 20 29.34 13.02 20.59
C MET A 20 29.03 12.25 19.29
N PRO A 21 28.89 10.92 19.34
CA PRO A 21 28.43 10.15 18.19
C PRO A 21 27.01 10.56 17.79
N PRO A 22 26.66 10.52 16.50
CA PRO A 22 25.34 10.89 16.03
C PRO A 22 24.28 10.01 16.70
N SER A 23 23.34 10.63 17.43
CA SER A 23 22.18 9.95 18.00
C SER A 23 21.44 9.19 16.91
N GLU A 24 21.43 7.86 17.01
CA GLU A 24 20.53 7.00 16.25
C GLU A 24 19.09 7.48 16.52
N LYS A 25 18.48 8.10 15.52
CA LYS A 25 17.06 8.46 15.58
C LYS A 25 16.27 7.16 15.70
N LYS A 26 15.85 6.80 16.91
CA LYS A 26 14.89 5.71 17.14
C LYS A 26 13.62 6.02 16.36
N GLU A 27 13.42 5.31 15.24
CA GLU A 27 12.17 5.40 14.48
C GLU A 27 11.01 4.99 15.39
N LYS A 28 10.03 5.88 15.55
CA LYS A 28 8.81 5.58 16.31
C LYS A 28 8.12 4.37 15.66
N PRO A 29 7.61 3.41 16.46
CA PRO A 29 6.89 2.26 15.92
C PRO A 29 5.66 2.77 15.16
N ARG A 30 5.64 2.55 13.84
CA ARG A 30 4.49 2.90 13.02
C ARG A 30 3.45 1.78 13.14
N ASN A 31 2.19 2.12 13.37
CA ASN A 31 1.10 1.15 13.53
C ASN A 31 0.61 0.64 12.16
N TYR A 32 1.49 -0.01 11.39
CA TYR A 32 1.16 -0.62 10.10
C TYR A 32 1.45 -2.11 10.12
N LYS A 33 0.62 -2.90 9.44
CA LYS A 33 0.93 -4.30 9.12
C LYS A 33 1.34 -4.40 7.67
N SER A 34 2.49 -4.99 7.43
CA SER A 34 3.00 -5.23 6.10
C SER A 34 2.42 -6.53 5.54
N VAL A 35 1.84 -6.47 4.35
CA VAL A 35 1.43 -7.65 3.59
C VAL A 35 2.40 -7.79 2.42
N SER A 36 3.16 -8.89 2.41
CA SER A 36 3.98 -9.23 1.26
C SER A 36 3.18 -9.99 0.23
N MET A 37 3.26 -9.56 -1.03
CA MET A 37 2.59 -10.16 -2.16
C MET A 37 3.56 -10.48 -3.30
N ARG A 38 3.36 -11.63 -3.92
CA ARG A 38 4.01 -11.98 -5.18
C ARG A 38 3.06 -11.62 -6.32
N ILE A 39 3.51 -10.71 -7.18
CA ILE A 39 2.76 -10.14 -8.28
C ILE A 39 3.53 -10.37 -9.58
N ARG A 40 2.80 -10.53 -10.69
CA ARG A 40 3.41 -10.64 -12.02
C ARG A 40 4.02 -9.29 -12.40
N THR A 41 5.07 -9.28 -13.22
CA THR A 41 5.69 -8.03 -13.69
C THR A 41 4.67 -7.09 -14.32
N VAL A 42 3.82 -7.64 -15.19
CA VAL A 42 2.76 -6.89 -15.89
C VAL A 42 1.75 -6.27 -14.92
N GLU A 43 1.37 -6.98 -13.85
CA GLU A 43 0.47 -6.45 -12.82
C GLU A 43 1.10 -5.25 -12.10
N LEU A 44 2.39 -5.35 -11.73
CA LEU A 44 3.10 -4.27 -11.04
C LEU A 44 3.28 -3.03 -11.93
N GLU A 45 3.63 -3.23 -13.20
CA GLU A 45 3.79 -2.13 -14.16
C GLU A 45 2.48 -1.36 -14.35
N VAL A 46 1.36 -2.08 -14.49
CA VAL A 46 0.02 -1.48 -14.56
C VAL A 46 -0.30 -0.68 -13.29
N MET A 47 -0.05 -1.24 -12.09
CA MET A 47 -0.29 -0.54 -10.83
C MET A 47 0.58 0.72 -10.68
N LYS A 48 1.86 0.66 -11.09
CA LYS A 48 2.76 1.82 -11.07
C LYS A 48 2.28 2.93 -12.01
N ALA A 49 1.94 2.56 -13.25
CA ALA A 49 1.43 3.50 -14.24
C ALA A 49 0.11 4.15 -13.77
N ALA A 50 -0.78 3.37 -13.16
CA ALA A 50 -2.04 3.89 -12.63
C ALA A 50 -1.81 4.84 -11.45
N ALA A 51 -0.91 4.51 -10.53
CA ALA A 51 -0.58 5.38 -9.41
C ALA A 51 0.00 6.73 -9.89
N GLU A 52 0.86 6.71 -10.92
CA GLU A 52 1.38 7.92 -11.55
C GLU A 52 0.28 8.75 -12.23
N ALA A 53 -0.58 8.11 -13.04
CA ALA A 53 -1.68 8.78 -13.72
C ALA A 53 -2.69 9.42 -12.75
N LEU A 54 -2.97 8.78 -11.62
CA LEU A 54 -3.85 9.31 -10.57
C LEU A 54 -3.19 10.42 -9.75
N SER A 55 -1.86 10.37 -9.56
CA SER A 55 -1.11 11.43 -8.88
C SER A 55 -1.15 12.75 -9.68
N ALA A 56 -1.04 12.67 -11.01
CA ALA A 56 -1.09 13.82 -11.89
C ALA A 56 -2.47 14.52 -11.88
N GLU A 57 -3.55 13.76 -11.68
CA GLU A 57 -4.92 14.30 -11.58
C GLU A 57 -5.20 14.90 -10.21
N ALA A 58 -4.71 14.28 -9.13
CA ALA A 58 -4.91 14.74 -7.76
C ALA A 58 -4.15 16.05 -7.45
N SER A 59 -3.09 16.33 -8.21
CA SER A 59 -2.32 17.57 -8.13
C SER A 59 -3.10 18.66 -8.88
N GLY A 60 -3.99 19.36 -8.17
CA GLY A 60 -4.71 20.52 -8.68
C GLY A 60 -3.80 21.75 -8.90
N PRO A 61 -4.38 22.95 -9.12
CA PRO A 61 -3.61 24.18 -9.34
C PRO A 61 -2.88 24.69 -8.08
N SER A 62 -3.06 24.05 -6.92
CA SER A 62 -2.29 24.31 -5.71
C SER A 62 -0.96 23.57 -5.76
N ASP A 63 0.14 24.23 -5.42
CA ASP A 63 1.53 23.70 -5.38
C ASP A 63 1.77 22.44 -4.51
N GLU A 64 0.72 21.86 -3.92
CA GLU A 64 0.81 20.64 -3.13
C GLU A 64 0.57 19.42 -4.02
N MET A 65 1.68 18.82 -4.48
CA MET A 65 1.64 17.61 -5.30
C MET A 65 1.18 16.40 -4.47
N VAL A 66 -0.04 15.93 -4.73
CA VAL A 66 -0.56 14.72 -4.08
C VAL A 66 -0.04 13.50 -4.82
N LYS A 67 0.96 12.84 -4.24
CA LYS A 67 1.52 11.59 -4.78
C LYS A 67 0.71 10.40 -4.27
N VAL A 68 0.12 9.66 -5.19
CA VAL A 68 -0.46 8.34 -4.96
C VAL A 68 0.63 7.30 -5.16
N ASP A 69 0.94 6.53 -4.12
CA ASP A 69 1.82 5.36 -4.24
C ASP A 69 1.04 4.06 -4.52
N VAL A 70 1.75 2.99 -4.91
CA VAL A 70 1.13 1.69 -5.20
C VAL A 70 0.43 1.08 -3.98
N SER A 71 0.96 1.28 -2.77
CA SER A 71 0.29 0.77 -1.56
C SER A 71 -1.03 1.51 -1.34
N GLN A 72 -1.06 2.83 -1.56
CA GLN A 72 -2.24 3.67 -1.48
C GLN A 72 -3.29 3.28 -2.49
N LEU A 73 -2.89 3.07 -3.74
CA LEU A 73 -3.78 2.55 -4.78
C LEU A 73 -4.39 1.21 -4.35
N VAL A 74 -3.55 0.26 -3.92
CA VAL A 74 -4.00 -1.10 -3.58
C VAL A 74 -4.94 -1.11 -2.38
N TYR A 75 -4.61 -0.42 -1.28
CA TYR A 75 -5.51 -0.43 -0.12
C TYR A 75 -6.79 0.35 -0.39
N THR A 76 -6.75 1.42 -1.19
CA THR A 76 -7.94 2.22 -1.53
C THR A 76 -8.91 1.37 -2.35
N ALA A 77 -8.41 0.73 -3.41
CA ALA A 77 -9.19 -0.18 -4.24
C ALA A 77 -9.79 -1.34 -3.42
N ALA A 78 -9.00 -1.96 -2.55
CA ALA A 78 -9.46 -3.05 -1.70
C ALA A 78 -10.53 -2.62 -0.68
N MET A 79 -10.43 -1.40 -0.13
CA MET A 79 -11.42 -0.85 0.80
C MET A 79 -12.72 -0.46 0.11
N GLU A 80 -12.65 0.12 -1.09
CA GLU A 80 -13.85 0.37 -1.91
C GLU A 80 -14.57 -0.93 -2.21
N GLN A 81 -13.80 -1.95 -2.59
CA GLN A 81 -14.37 -3.25 -2.88
C GLN A 81 -14.96 -3.95 -1.65
N ALA A 82 -14.29 -3.86 -0.51
CA ALA A 82 -14.82 -4.36 0.76
C ALA A 82 -16.14 -3.66 1.11
N ARG A 83 -16.23 -2.34 0.87
CA ARG A 83 -17.45 -1.56 1.07
C ARG A 83 -18.58 -2.00 0.14
N GLU A 84 -18.32 -2.26 -1.13
CA GLU A 84 -19.31 -2.81 -2.06
C GLU A 84 -19.84 -4.19 -1.61
N LEU A 85 -18.99 -4.96 -0.92
CA LEU A 85 -19.35 -6.23 -0.30
C LEU A 85 -20.00 -6.08 1.08
N GLY A 86 -20.21 -4.84 1.57
CA GLY A 86 -20.89 -4.56 2.83
C GLY A 86 -19.99 -4.49 4.06
N PHE A 87 -18.67 -4.52 3.88
CA PHE A 87 -17.69 -4.46 4.97
C PHE A 87 -17.16 -3.02 5.08
N THR A 88 -17.15 -2.46 6.29
CA THR A 88 -16.56 -1.14 6.55
C THR A 88 -15.61 -1.20 7.73
N ALA A 89 -14.73 -0.21 7.88
CA ALA A 89 -13.80 -0.15 9.01
C ALA A 89 -14.49 -0.05 10.38
N THR A 90 -15.75 0.39 10.42
CA THR A 90 -16.57 0.52 11.64
C THR A 90 -17.58 -0.63 11.80
N ALA A 91 -17.95 -1.32 10.72
CA ALA A 91 -18.86 -2.46 10.73
C ALA A 91 -18.14 -3.74 10.30
N PHE A 92 -17.74 -4.54 11.28
CA PHE A 92 -17.00 -5.81 11.10
C PHE A 92 -17.90 -7.00 10.69
N LYS A 93 -19.16 -6.76 10.40
CA LYS A 93 -20.10 -7.73 9.85
C LYS A 93 -20.60 -7.15 8.54
N ALA A 94 -20.56 -7.94 7.46
CA ALA A 94 -21.26 -7.60 6.23
C ALA A 94 -22.69 -7.19 6.60
N ASP A 95 -23.16 -6.08 6.07
CA ASP A 95 -24.59 -5.83 6.04
C ASP A 95 -25.25 -7.08 5.43
N ARG A 96 -26.10 -7.76 6.23
CA ARG A 96 -26.67 -9.07 5.92
C ARG A 96 -27.55 -9.06 4.66
N THR A 97 -27.78 -7.89 4.08
CA THR A 97 -28.47 -7.67 2.81
C THR A 97 -27.61 -8.01 1.59
N ILE A 98 -26.27 -8.09 1.71
CA ILE A 98 -25.38 -8.39 0.59
C ILE A 98 -25.10 -9.90 0.57
N LYS A 99 -25.64 -10.58 -0.45
CA LYS A 99 -25.49 -12.03 -0.68
C LYS A 99 -24.00 -12.38 -0.80
N ALA A 100 -23.39 -12.82 0.30
CA ALA A 100 -21.98 -13.21 0.43
C ALA A 100 -21.66 -14.59 -0.21
N SER A 101 -22.17 -14.83 -1.41
CA SER A 101 -21.84 -16.03 -2.20
C SER A 101 -21.89 -15.64 -3.68
N LYS A 102 -21.08 -14.64 -4.03
CA LYS A 102 -20.79 -14.34 -5.43
C LYS A 102 -19.40 -14.89 -5.71
N VAL A 103 -19.30 -15.67 -6.79
CA VAL A 103 -18.01 -16.01 -7.38
C VAL A 103 -17.32 -14.69 -7.69
N TRP A 104 -16.12 -14.52 -7.14
CA TRP A 104 -15.30 -13.34 -7.32
C TRP A 104 -14.93 -13.24 -8.79
N PRO A 105 -15.40 -12.21 -9.49
CA PRO A 105 -15.26 -12.20 -10.94
C PRO A 105 -13.86 -11.69 -11.34
N TYR A 106 -13.09 -11.15 -10.38
CA TYR A 106 -11.75 -10.58 -10.59
C TYR A 106 -10.62 -11.47 -10.06
N VAL A 107 -10.73 -12.79 -10.23
CA VAL A 107 -9.60 -13.69 -9.97
C VAL A 107 -8.72 -13.71 -11.22
N PRO A 108 -7.51 -13.10 -11.22
CA PRO A 108 -6.60 -13.28 -12.35
C PRO A 108 -6.39 -14.77 -12.57
N GLU A 109 -6.64 -15.24 -13.79
CA GLU A 109 -6.23 -16.58 -14.17
C GLU A 109 -4.71 -16.60 -14.22
N ARG A 110 -4.12 -16.98 -13.09
CA ARG A 110 -2.70 -17.28 -13.02
C ARG A 110 -2.50 -18.61 -13.73
N SER A 111 -2.52 -18.58 -15.06
CA SER A 111 -2.12 -19.69 -15.91
C SER A 111 -0.83 -20.30 -15.35
N LYS A 112 -0.80 -21.63 -15.29
CA LYS A 112 0.41 -22.41 -14.95
C LYS A 112 1.58 -22.06 -15.89
N ASP A 113 1.29 -21.42 -17.01
CA ASP A 113 2.24 -20.89 -17.97
C ASP A 113 2.90 -19.61 -17.44
N GLY A 114 4.02 -19.80 -16.75
CA GLY A 114 5.29 -19.15 -17.07
C GLY A 114 5.41 -17.62 -17.03
N GLY A 115 4.37 -16.88 -16.71
CA GLY A 115 4.46 -15.44 -16.48
C GLY A 115 5.45 -15.22 -15.34
N SER A 116 6.61 -14.65 -15.66
CA SER A 116 7.67 -14.43 -14.68
C SER A 116 7.11 -13.62 -13.51
N LEU A 117 6.98 -14.27 -12.36
CA LEU A 117 6.66 -13.59 -11.12
C LEU A 117 7.85 -12.69 -10.80
N HIS A 118 7.62 -11.38 -10.74
CA HIS A 118 8.68 -10.49 -10.30
C HIS A 118 8.71 -10.42 -8.78
N GLY A 119 9.77 -9.80 -8.25
CA GLY A 119 10.12 -9.73 -6.85
C GLY A 119 8.93 -9.49 -5.91
N GLN A 120 9.05 -10.04 -4.72
CA GLN A 120 8.10 -9.85 -3.63
C GLN A 120 7.92 -8.34 -3.37
N THR A 121 6.70 -7.85 -3.60
CA THR A 121 6.33 -6.47 -3.28
C THR A 121 5.68 -6.47 -1.91
N THR A 122 6.16 -5.61 -1.02
CA THR A 122 5.56 -5.44 0.30
C THR A 122 4.73 -4.18 0.29
N ILE A 123 3.44 -4.33 0.56
CA ILE A 123 2.53 -3.21 0.75
C ILE A 123 2.26 -3.05 2.25
N SER A 124 2.17 -1.80 2.70
CA SER A 124 1.81 -1.50 4.08
C SER A 124 0.33 -1.16 4.15
N ILE A 125 -0.44 -1.92 4.93
CA ILE A 125 -1.86 -1.66 5.16
C ILE A 125 -2.05 -1.33 6.64
N HIS A 126 -2.81 -0.27 6.92
CA HIS A 126 -3.15 0.06 8.29
C HIS A 126 -4.00 -1.08 8.91
N PRO A 127 -3.74 -1.52 10.16
CA PRO A 127 -4.42 -2.67 10.75
C PRO A 127 -5.95 -2.53 10.80
N LEU A 128 -6.45 -1.30 10.92
CA LEU A 128 -7.89 -1.01 10.88
C LEU A 128 -8.54 -1.41 9.54
N TYR A 129 -7.81 -1.26 8.43
CA TYR A 129 -8.30 -1.61 7.10
C TYR A 129 -8.04 -3.08 6.77
N LEU A 130 -6.91 -3.61 7.22
CA LEU A 130 -6.50 -4.99 6.91
C LEU A 130 -7.56 -6.02 7.32
N ARG A 131 -8.14 -5.88 8.52
CA ARG A 131 -9.17 -6.80 9.01
C ARG A 131 -10.41 -6.79 8.11
N THR A 132 -10.87 -5.61 7.74
CA THR A 132 -12.04 -5.41 6.86
C THR A 132 -11.81 -6.05 5.50
N ILE A 133 -10.64 -5.81 4.90
CA ILE A 133 -10.25 -6.37 3.60
C ILE A 133 -10.16 -7.90 3.69
N GLN A 134 -9.59 -8.45 4.77
CA GLN A 134 -9.50 -9.89 4.97
C GLN A 134 -10.87 -10.56 5.07
N GLN A 135 -11.81 -9.96 5.79
CA GLN A 135 -13.18 -10.49 5.89
C GLN A 135 -13.91 -10.43 4.54
N ALA A 136 -13.73 -9.34 3.79
CA ALA A 136 -14.28 -9.22 2.45
C ALA A 136 -13.73 -10.33 1.52
N ALA A 137 -12.41 -10.54 1.51
CA ALA A 137 -11.77 -11.60 0.73
C ALA A 137 -12.29 -13.01 1.11
N GLN A 138 -12.50 -13.27 2.40
CA GLN A 138 -13.04 -14.55 2.90
C GLN A 138 -14.51 -14.77 2.54
N SER A 139 -15.26 -13.71 2.28
CA SER A 139 -16.70 -13.76 1.99
C SER A 139 -17.04 -14.03 0.52
N VAL A 140 -16.04 -14.00 -0.36
CA VAL A 140 -16.19 -14.24 -1.80
C VAL A 140 -15.43 -15.50 -2.19
N LEU A 141 -15.95 -16.22 -3.19
CA LEU A 141 -15.43 -17.52 -3.58
C LEU A 141 -14.72 -17.46 -4.93
N THR A 142 -13.69 -18.27 -5.12
CA THR A 142 -13.11 -18.56 -6.43
C THR A 142 -14.10 -19.39 -7.27
N LYS A 143 -13.77 -19.62 -8.54
CA LYS A 143 -14.54 -20.53 -9.42
C LYS A 143 -14.67 -21.94 -8.84
N ASP A 144 -13.68 -22.36 -8.04
CA ASP A 144 -13.63 -23.66 -7.39
C ASP A 144 -14.43 -23.73 -6.08
N GLY A 145 -15.08 -22.64 -5.66
CA GLY A 145 -15.87 -22.59 -4.43
C GLY A 145 -15.07 -22.33 -3.15
N GLU A 146 -13.77 -22.05 -3.27
CA GLU A 146 -12.89 -21.73 -2.14
C GLU A 146 -12.83 -20.23 -1.85
N PRO A 147 -12.63 -19.77 -0.60
CA PRO A 147 -12.45 -18.36 -0.32
C PRO A 147 -11.27 -17.74 -1.10
N VAL A 148 -11.46 -16.53 -1.64
CA VAL A 148 -10.41 -15.87 -2.43
C VAL A 148 -9.21 -15.53 -1.54
N PRO A 149 -7.99 -15.97 -1.90
CA PRO A 149 -6.77 -15.56 -1.19
C PRO A 149 -6.63 -14.04 -1.15
N LEU A 150 -6.25 -13.49 0.01
CA LEU A 150 -6.12 -12.03 0.22
C LEU A 150 -5.30 -11.34 -0.88
N VAL A 151 -4.19 -11.94 -1.31
CA VAL A 151 -3.34 -11.37 -2.38
C VAL A 151 -4.09 -11.26 -3.71
N LEU A 152 -4.86 -12.28 -4.07
CA LEU A 152 -5.66 -12.26 -5.30
C LEU A 152 -6.81 -11.27 -5.20
N PHE A 153 -7.43 -11.15 -4.02
CA PHE A 153 -8.44 -10.13 -3.75
C PHE A 153 -7.87 -8.72 -3.93
N LEU A 154 -6.68 -8.44 -3.37
CA LEU A 154 -6.01 -7.14 -3.50
C LEU A 154 -5.66 -6.80 -4.95
N VAL A 155 -5.05 -7.74 -5.68
CA VAL A 155 -4.69 -7.54 -7.10
C VAL A 155 -5.96 -7.35 -7.93
N GLY A 156 -6.95 -8.23 -7.78
CA GLY A 156 -8.21 -8.16 -8.52
C GLY A 156 -8.99 -6.88 -8.27
N SER A 157 -9.10 -6.48 -7.00
CA SER A 157 -9.75 -5.20 -6.63
C SER A 157 -9.02 -4.01 -7.26
N THR A 158 -7.68 -4.04 -7.29
CA THR A 158 -6.89 -2.96 -7.88
C THR A 158 -7.10 -2.85 -9.40
N MET A 159 -7.11 -3.99 -10.11
CA MET A 159 -7.36 -3.99 -11.56
C MET A 159 -8.78 -3.54 -11.89
N TRP A 160 -9.77 -4.00 -11.11
CA TRP A 160 -11.15 -3.54 -11.23
C TRP A 160 -11.27 -2.04 -11.00
N PHE A 161 -10.64 -1.52 -9.94
CA PHE A 161 -10.62 -0.09 -9.65
C PHE A 161 -10.05 0.72 -10.83
N ILE A 162 -8.92 0.28 -11.41
CA ILE A 162 -8.33 0.94 -12.59
C ILE A 162 -9.31 0.91 -13.77
N ALA A 163 -9.93 -0.22 -14.05
CA ALA A 163 -10.92 -0.35 -15.13
C ALA A 163 -12.12 0.59 -14.93
N CYS A 164 -12.64 0.68 -13.70
CA CYS A 164 -13.72 1.61 -13.34
C CYS A 164 -13.29 3.06 -13.53
N ARG A 165 -12.09 3.43 -13.07
CA ARG A 165 -11.56 4.79 -13.24
C ARG A 165 -11.34 5.13 -14.71
N GLN A 166 -10.88 4.19 -15.55
CA GLN A 166 -10.81 4.38 -17.00
C GLN A 166 -12.20 4.65 -17.63
N ARG A 167 -13.24 3.95 -17.17
CA ARG A 167 -14.61 4.17 -17.68
C ARG A 167 -15.19 5.52 -17.27
N ILE A 168 -14.91 5.95 -16.03
CA ILE A 168 -15.45 7.17 -15.44
C ILE A 168 -14.69 8.42 -15.90
N ASP A 169 -13.35 8.39 -15.85
CA ASP A 169 -12.50 9.52 -16.23
C ASP A 169 -11.89 9.33 -17.62
N LYS A 170 -12.71 9.60 -18.63
CA LYS A 170 -12.30 9.60 -20.04
C LYS A 170 -11.33 10.73 -20.40
N ARG A 171 -11.12 11.72 -19.53
CA ARG A 171 -10.25 12.88 -19.80
C ARG A 171 -8.81 12.63 -19.36
N ASN A 172 -8.58 11.77 -18.37
CA ASN A 172 -7.25 11.36 -17.95
C ASN A 172 -6.58 10.46 -19.00
N ARG A 173 -5.92 11.08 -19.99
CA ARG A 173 -5.25 10.36 -21.09
C ARG A 173 -4.18 9.38 -20.61
N ALA A 174 -3.48 9.70 -19.53
CA ALA A 174 -2.47 8.83 -18.95
C ALA A 174 -3.12 7.53 -18.46
N LEU A 175 -4.25 7.63 -17.75
CA LEU A 175 -5.03 6.48 -17.31
C LEU A 175 -5.61 5.68 -18.48
N GLN A 176 -6.11 6.36 -19.53
CA GLN A 176 -6.64 5.70 -20.74
C GLN A 176 -5.57 4.93 -21.53
N ALA A 177 -4.32 5.34 -21.47
CA ALA A 177 -3.22 4.67 -22.17
C ALA A 177 -2.81 3.34 -21.52
N ILE A 178 -3.24 3.08 -20.28
CA ILE A 178 -2.90 1.86 -19.55
C ILE A 178 -3.66 0.69 -20.14
N LYS A 179 -2.94 -0.29 -20.68
CA LYS A 179 -3.52 -1.56 -21.11
C LYS A 179 -3.63 -2.48 -19.92
N LEU A 180 -4.86 -2.81 -19.53
CA LEU A 180 -5.09 -3.86 -18.54
C LEU A 180 -4.71 -5.22 -19.14
N PRO A 181 -4.35 -6.23 -18.33
CA PRO A 181 -4.18 -7.59 -18.81
C PRO A 181 -5.50 -8.17 -19.31
N SER A 182 -5.44 -9.08 -20.29
CA SER A 182 -6.60 -9.78 -20.91
C SER A 182 -7.60 -10.31 -19.88
N ASP A 183 -7.07 -10.84 -18.78
CA ASP A 183 -7.82 -11.52 -17.72
C ASP A 183 -8.72 -10.56 -16.91
N PHE A 184 -8.61 -9.25 -17.16
CA PHE A 184 -9.34 -8.18 -16.49
C PHE A 184 -10.19 -7.32 -17.42
N TYR A 185 -10.23 -7.61 -18.73
CA TYR A 185 -11.19 -6.93 -19.62
C TYR A 185 -12.58 -7.48 -19.38
N TYR A 186 -13.52 -6.54 -19.17
CA TYR A 186 -14.95 -6.80 -19.20
C TYR A 186 -15.53 -6.19 -20.45
N ASP A 187 -16.26 -7.00 -21.22
CA ASP A 187 -17.32 -6.52 -22.12
C ASP A 187 -18.46 -5.87 -21.31
#